data_AF-A0A1C6HBL3-F1
#
_entry.id   AF-A0A1C6HBL3-F1
#
_cell.length_a   1.000
_cell.length_b   1.000
_cell.length_c   1.000
_cell.angle_alpha   90.00
_cell.angle_beta   90.00
_cell.angle_gamma   90.00
#
_symmetry.space_group_name_H-M   'P 1'
#
loop_
_entity.id
_entity.type
_entity.pdbx_description
1 polymer ?
#
loop_
_entity_poly.entity_id
_entity_poly.type
_entity_poly.pdbx_seq_one_letter_code
_entity_poly.pdbx_strand_id
1 'polypeptide(L)'
;MSQEPINIAGVCAFPNPNGVRDMRFVDCNYNTLFRLPNHSSIIMTKPDGTQMKQQCSYIDDYHIYIGQCGFHIMEFAEMAWRNGYTYLPEHPREQDCCDTYALYQIKDVIKTDYFCCAYERAKGRIRPADYRCVYRGNLGPGTTLEDLRKKHGMEHRPGGGTLRALCDSDILLVNQSGKQAAYYVEAEKFQELPDSFAAQLPQQNKPEKNKHKHEFER
;
A
#
# COMPACT_ATOMS: atom_id res chain seq x y z
N MET A 1 13.78 36.28 -9.25
CA MET A 1 13.19 36.37 -10.60
C MET A 1 11.97 35.47 -10.63
N SER A 2 10.78 35.99 -10.89
CA SER A 2 9.57 35.16 -11.04
C SER A 2 9.66 34.41 -12.36
N GLN A 3 9.64 33.07 -12.30
CA GLN A 3 9.64 32.24 -13.49
C GLN A 3 8.31 32.38 -14.24
N GLU A 4 8.37 32.53 -15.56
CA GLU A 4 7.16 32.57 -16.37
C GLU A 4 6.50 31.18 -16.39
N PRO A 5 5.17 31.11 -16.15
CA PRO A 5 4.45 29.85 -16.24
C PRO A 5 4.46 29.35 -17.68
N ILE A 6 4.57 28.04 -17.85
CA ILE A 6 4.40 27.39 -19.15
C ILE A 6 3.22 26.44 -19.12
N ASN A 7 2.57 26.25 -20.26
CA ASN A 7 1.51 25.26 -20.39
C ASN A 7 2.13 23.89 -20.69
N ILE A 8 1.95 22.92 -19.80
CA ILE A 8 2.30 21.52 -20.03
C ILE A 8 1.00 20.72 -20.05
N ALA A 9 0.61 20.28 -21.25
CA ALA A 9 -0.59 19.46 -21.49
C ALA A 9 -1.87 20.01 -20.83
N GLY A 10 -2.09 21.32 -20.88
CA GLY A 10 -3.29 21.98 -20.32
C GLY A 10 -3.13 22.47 -18.87
N VAL A 11 -1.99 22.21 -18.22
CA VAL A 11 -1.71 22.67 -16.85
C VAL A 11 -0.74 23.84 -16.87
N CYS A 12 -1.07 24.91 -16.15
CA CYS A 12 -0.18 26.04 -15.89
C CYS A 12 0.91 25.58 -14.92
N ALA A 13 2.14 25.41 -15.42
CA ALA A 13 3.24 24.78 -14.71
C ALA A 13 4.39 25.75 -14.46
N PHE A 14 5.11 25.52 -13.36
CA PHE A 14 6.35 26.23 -13.02
C PHE A 14 7.50 25.22 -12.94
N PRO A 15 8.09 24.80 -14.08
CA PRO A 15 9.09 23.74 -14.10
C PRO A 15 10.33 24.09 -13.28
N ASN A 16 11.07 23.09 -12.81
CA ASN A 16 12.29 23.34 -12.07
C ASN A 16 13.29 24.22 -12.87
N PRO A 17 13.76 25.35 -12.31
CA PRO A 17 14.69 26.25 -13.00
C PRO A 17 16.07 25.62 -13.22
N ASN A 18 16.44 24.60 -12.44
CA ASN A 18 17.70 23.88 -12.58
C ASN A 18 17.65 22.78 -13.67
N GLY A 19 16.52 22.63 -14.36
CA GLY A 19 16.35 21.66 -15.46
C GLY A 19 16.14 20.21 -15.02
N VAL A 20 16.17 19.92 -13.72
CA VAL A 20 15.86 18.59 -13.16
C VAL A 20 14.37 18.32 -13.30
N ARG A 21 14.00 17.21 -13.97
CA ARG A 21 12.59 16.83 -14.24
C ARG A 21 12.22 15.51 -13.59
N ASP A 22 12.82 15.22 -12.45
CA ASP A 22 12.50 14.04 -11.67
C ASP A 22 11.18 14.24 -10.92
N MET A 23 10.23 13.33 -11.18
CA MET A 23 8.94 13.28 -10.51
C MET A 23 9.12 12.77 -9.09
N ARG A 24 8.64 13.52 -8.11
CA ARG A 24 8.71 13.14 -6.69
C ARG A 24 7.42 12.44 -6.27
N PHE A 25 7.55 11.29 -5.61
CA PHE A 25 6.43 10.55 -5.02
C PHE A 25 6.55 10.59 -3.49
N VAL A 26 5.43 10.86 -2.81
CA VAL A 26 5.39 11.14 -1.37
C VAL A 26 4.27 10.37 -0.69
N ASP A 27 4.45 9.96 0.56
CA ASP A 27 3.34 9.41 1.35
C ASP A 27 2.34 10.51 1.77
N CYS A 28 1.26 10.12 2.45
CA CYS A 28 0.24 11.06 2.95
C CYS A 28 0.75 12.01 4.05
N ASN A 29 1.95 11.78 4.58
CA ASN A 29 2.61 12.62 5.58
C ASN A 29 3.67 13.52 4.92
N TYR A 30 3.71 13.58 3.58
CA TYR A 30 4.63 14.36 2.78
C TYR A 30 6.10 13.90 2.83
N ASN A 31 6.36 12.70 3.33
CA ASN A 31 7.68 12.10 3.26
C ASN A 31 7.98 11.66 1.84
N THR A 32 9.17 11.96 1.34
CA THR A 32 9.60 11.45 0.03
C THR A 32 9.80 9.94 0.12
N LEU A 33 9.09 9.20 -0.74
CA LEU A 33 9.30 7.77 -0.91
C LEU A 33 10.40 7.52 -1.93
N PHE A 34 10.26 8.11 -3.12
CA PHE A 34 11.21 7.95 -4.22
C PHE A 34 11.05 9.07 -5.24
N ARG A 35 12.00 9.13 -6.19
CA ARG A 35 11.98 10.05 -7.33
C ARG A 35 12.14 9.28 -8.63
N LEU A 36 11.43 9.61 -9.69
CA LEU A 36 11.58 8.91 -10.97
C LEU A 36 11.90 9.90 -12.10
N PRO A 37 12.77 9.52 -13.06
CA PRO A 37 12.93 10.27 -14.29
C PRO A 37 11.59 10.43 -15.02
N ASN A 38 11.41 11.55 -15.72
CA ASN A 38 10.23 11.79 -16.55
C ASN A 38 9.93 10.59 -17.48
N HIS A 39 8.66 10.25 -17.68
CA HIS A 39 8.15 9.11 -18.46
C HIS A 39 8.39 7.71 -17.87
N SER A 40 8.93 7.60 -16.66
CA SER A 40 9.01 6.32 -15.91
C SER A 40 7.63 5.85 -15.45
N SER A 41 7.53 4.58 -15.05
CA SER A 41 6.27 3.99 -14.57
C SER A 41 6.32 3.60 -13.09
N ILE A 42 5.15 3.61 -12.46
CA ILE A 42 4.89 3.03 -11.16
C ILE A 42 3.99 1.79 -11.29
N ILE A 43 4.07 0.89 -10.31
CA ILE A 43 3.13 -0.21 -10.11
C ILE A 43 2.27 0.13 -8.91
N MET A 44 0.99 0.37 -9.15
CA MET A 44 -0.02 0.54 -8.11
C MET A 44 -0.60 -0.81 -7.73
N THR A 45 -0.72 -1.11 -6.43
CA THR A 45 -1.32 -2.36 -5.94
C THR A 45 -2.53 -2.04 -5.05
N LYS A 46 -3.68 -2.62 -5.39
CA LYS A 46 -4.95 -2.51 -4.65
C LYS A 46 -5.00 -3.47 -3.44
N PRO A 47 -5.97 -3.30 -2.51
CA PRO A 47 -6.12 -4.22 -1.37
C PRO A 47 -6.30 -5.69 -1.76
N ASP A 48 -7.04 -5.96 -2.84
CA ASP A 48 -7.24 -7.31 -3.39
C ASP A 48 -5.95 -7.94 -3.96
N GLY A 49 -4.89 -7.14 -4.16
CA GLY A 49 -3.62 -7.57 -4.76
C GLY A 49 -3.55 -7.32 -6.26
N THR A 50 -4.61 -6.79 -6.88
CA THR A 50 -4.61 -6.38 -8.29
C THR A 50 -3.56 -5.29 -8.50
N GLN A 51 -2.72 -5.47 -9.52
CA GLN A 51 -1.67 -4.53 -9.88
C GLN A 51 -2.02 -3.77 -11.16
N MET A 52 -1.66 -2.49 -11.21
CA MET A 52 -1.85 -1.61 -12.35
C MET A 52 -0.55 -0.84 -12.61
N LYS A 53 0.01 -1.00 -13.81
CA LYS A 53 1.13 -0.17 -14.27
C LYS A 53 0.60 1.18 -14.74
N GLN A 54 1.20 2.26 -14.27
CA GLN A 54 0.90 3.62 -14.71
C GLN A 54 2.19 4.30 -15.16
N GLN A 55 2.22 4.76 -16.40
CA GLN A 55 3.29 5.65 -16.87
C GLN A 55 3.03 7.04 -16.30
N CYS A 56 4.09 7.72 -15.86
CA CYS A 56 4.00 9.02 -15.23
C CYS A 56 4.79 10.07 -16.02
N SER A 57 4.33 11.31 -16.08
CA SER A 57 5.04 12.40 -16.74
C SER A 57 5.15 13.64 -15.85
N TYR A 58 6.31 14.30 -15.87
CA TYR A 58 6.60 15.49 -15.09
C TYR A 58 5.81 16.69 -15.62
N ILE A 59 5.26 17.49 -14.71
CA ILE A 59 4.66 18.80 -15.01
C ILE A 59 5.54 19.87 -14.33
N ASP A 60 5.59 19.83 -13.00
CA ASP A 60 6.50 20.64 -12.18
C ASP A 60 6.89 19.88 -10.89
N ASP A 61 7.48 20.57 -9.91
CA ASP A 61 7.97 19.96 -8.67
C ASP A 61 6.85 19.41 -7.75
N TYR A 62 5.60 19.77 -8.01
CA TYR A 62 4.42 19.43 -7.23
C TYR A 62 3.32 18.74 -8.03
N HIS A 63 3.37 18.81 -9.37
CA HIS A 63 2.36 18.24 -10.25
C HIS A 63 2.95 17.17 -11.15
N ILE A 64 2.22 16.08 -11.28
CA ILE A 64 2.60 14.92 -12.10
C ILE A 64 1.38 14.38 -12.84
N TYR A 65 1.59 13.93 -14.06
CA TYR A 65 0.66 13.03 -14.73
C TYR A 65 0.91 11.60 -14.27
N ILE A 66 -0.17 10.88 -13.96
CA ILE A 66 -0.18 9.45 -13.71
C ILE A 66 -1.24 8.83 -14.63
N GLY A 67 -0.78 8.06 -15.62
CA GLY A 67 -1.61 7.68 -16.76
C GLY A 67 -2.05 8.93 -17.53
N GLN A 68 -3.36 9.16 -17.59
CA GLN A 68 -3.96 10.32 -18.28
C GLN A 68 -4.45 11.42 -17.33
N CYS A 69 -4.24 11.26 -16.02
CA CYS A 69 -4.75 12.18 -15.00
C CYS A 69 -3.61 12.99 -14.39
N GLY A 70 -3.78 14.31 -14.33
CA GLY A 70 -2.86 15.21 -13.62
C GLY A 70 -3.23 15.29 -12.14
N PHE A 71 -2.22 15.26 -11.26
CA PHE A 71 -2.39 15.34 -9.82
C PHE A 71 -1.37 16.29 -9.21
N HIS A 72 -1.78 16.98 -8.14
CA HIS A 72 -0.80 17.41 -7.15
C HIS A 72 -0.26 16.16 -6.41
N ILE A 73 1.04 16.10 -6.10
CA ILE A 73 1.66 14.90 -5.51
C ILE A 73 0.98 14.45 -4.21
N MET A 74 0.51 15.41 -3.39
CA MET A 74 -0.24 15.10 -2.16
C MET A 74 -1.67 14.63 -2.43
N GLU A 75 -2.32 15.13 -3.47
CA GLU A 75 -3.66 14.67 -3.84
C GLU A 75 -3.61 13.19 -4.23
N PHE A 76 -2.60 12.80 -5.02
CA PHE A 76 -2.38 11.40 -5.35
C PHE A 76 -2.05 10.54 -4.11
N ALA A 77 -1.18 11.05 -3.23
CA ALA A 77 -0.84 10.37 -1.98
C ALA A 77 -2.05 10.15 -1.08
N GLU A 78 -2.91 11.17 -0.92
CA GLU A 78 -4.17 11.09 -0.19
C GLU A 78 -5.16 10.13 -0.84
N MET A 79 -5.27 10.15 -2.16
CA MET A 79 -6.13 9.21 -2.90
C MET A 79 -5.68 7.77 -2.66
N ALA A 80 -4.38 7.48 -2.79
CA ALA A 80 -3.82 6.16 -2.51
C ALA A 80 -4.05 5.77 -1.03
N TRP A 81 -3.84 6.70 -0.11
CA TRP A 81 -4.07 6.50 1.32
C TRP A 81 -5.52 6.16 1.61
N ARG A 82 -6.48 6.94 1.10
CA ARG A 82 -7.93 6.75 1.31
C ARG A 82 -8.41 5.40 0.78
N ASN A 83 -7.89 4.97 -0.38
CA ASN A 83 -8.32 3.73 -1.04
C ASN A 83 -7.52 2.48 -0.64
N GLY A 84 -6.46 2.65 0.16
CA GLY A 84 -5.59 1.54 0.57
C GLY A 84 -4.75 0.99 -0.56
N TYR A 85 -4.16 1.87 -1.36
CA TYR A 85 -3.25 1.52 -2.44
C TYR A 85 -1.80 1.70 -1.99
N THR A 86 -0.93 0.82 -2.47
CA THR A 86 0.50 1.10 -2.54
C THR A 86 0.85 1.51 -3.96
N TYR A 87 1.95 2.25 -4.10
CA TYR A 87 2.59 2.45 -5.38
C TYR A 87 4.10 2.42 -5.22
N LEU A 88 4.78 1.72 -6.12
CA LEU A 88 6.22 1.54 -6.12
C LEU A 88 6.77 1.84 -7.52
N PRO A 89 8.06 2.17 -7.67
CA PRO A 89 8.70 2.20 -8.98
C PRO A 89 8.52 0.85 -9.70
N GLU A 90 8.34 0.87 -11.02
CA GLU A 90 8.44 -0.36 -11.82
C GLU A 90 9.84 -0.98 -11.70
N HIS A 91 10.86 -0.14 -11.60
CA HIS A 91 12.25 -0.53 -11.40
C HIS A 91 12.83 0.21 -10.19
N PRO A 92 12.70 -0.36 -8.98
CA PRO A 92 13.26 0.22 -7.75
C PRO A 92 14.78 0.36 -7.79
N ARG A 93 15.30 1.42 -7.18
CA ARG A 93 16.73 1.65 -6.95
C ARG A 93 17.04 1.60 -5.46
N GLU A 94 18.31 1.46 -5.11
CA GLU A 94 18.74 1.30 -3.70
C GLU A 94 18.32 2.47 -2.79
N GLN A 95 18.26 3.69 -3.32
CA GLN A 95 17.84 4.87 -2.55
C GLN A 95 16.32 5.03 -2.38
N ASP A 96 15.53 4.23 -3.10
CA ASP A 96 14.07 4.38 -3.12
C ASP A 96 13.46 3.69 -1.89
N CYS A 97 12.66 4.41 -1.11
CA CYS A 97 11.86 3.83 -0.04
C CYS A 97 10.70 3.04 -0.67
N CYS A 98 10.87 1.72 -0.73
CA CYS A 98 9.88 0.78 -1.26
C CYS A 98 9.16 0.01 -0.15
N ASP A 99 9.21 0.52 1.08
CA ASP A 99 8.60 -0.12 2.22
C ASP A 99 7.07 -0.02 2.13
N THR A 100 6.40 -1.09 2.57
CA THR A 100 4.95 -1.20 2.50
C THR A 100 4.42 -1.96 3.70
N TYR A 101 3.13 -1.84 3.95
CA TYR A 101 2.43 -2.74 4.86
C TYR A 101 1.05 -3.10 4.29
N ALA A 102 0.50 -4.17 4.83
CA ALA A 102 -0.85 -4.62 4.56
C ALA A 102 -1.53 -5.01 5.87
N LEU A 103 -2.81 -4.64 5.99
CA LEU A 103 -3.65 -5.01 7.11
C LEU A 103 -4.55 -6.17 6.69
N TYR A 104 -4.54 -7.20 7.51
CA TYR A 104 -5.33 -8.41 7.34
C TYR A 104 -6.29 -8.56 8.50
N GLN A 105 -7.55 -8.83 8.17
CA GLN A 105 -8.63 -8.99 9.13
C GLN A 105 -9.30 -10.34 8.91
N ILE A 106 -9.81 -10.93 10.00
CA ILE A 106 -10.57 -12.19 9.95
C ILE A 106 -11.76 -12.04 8.98
N LYS A 107 -11.96 -13.05 8.12
CA LYS A 107 -13.02 -13.10 7.10
C LYS A 107 -14.41 -13.30 7.72
N ASP A 108 -14.54 -14.27 8.62
CA ASP A 108 -15.80 -14.70 9.22
C ASP A 108 -15.70 -14.62 10.75
N VAL A 109 -16.02 -13.44 11.29
CA VAL A 109 -15.91 -13.17 12.73
C VAL A 109 -16.88 -13.99 13.58
N ILE A 110 -17.90 -14.61 12.98
CA ILE A 110 -18.88 -15.46 13.67
C ILE A 110 -18.31 -16.88 13.84
N LYS A 111 -17.62 -17.41 12.81
CA LYS A 111 -17.03 -18.75 12.85
C LYS A 111 -15.66 -18.80 13.49
N THR A 112 -14.93 -17.69 13.50
CA THR A 112 -13.59 -17.63 14.10
C THR A 112 -13.71 -17.31 15.59
N ASP A 113 -13.55 -18.33 16.44
CA ASP A 113 -13.72 -18.27 17.90
C ASP A 113 -12.63 -17.46 18.64
N TYR A 114 -11.61 -16.98 17.92
CA TYR A 114 -10.53 -16.14 18.44
C TYR A 114 -10.57 -14.69 17.90
N PHE A 115 -11.69 -14.25 17.32
CA PHE A 115 -11.89 -12.85 16.98
C PHE A 115 -11.74 -11.94 18.21
N CYS A 116 -11.00 -10.84 18.08
CA CYS A 116 -10.68 -9.91 19.18
C CYS A 116 -10.08 -10.59 20.42
N CYS A 117 -9.32 -11.68 20.25
CA CYS A 117 -8.66 -12.36 21.35
C CYS A 117 -7.17 -12.02 21.43
N ALA A 118 -6.63 -12.03 22.65
CA ALA A 118 -5.19 -11.99 22.89
C ALA A 118 -4.47 -13.17 22.22
N TYR A 119 -3.21 -12.96 21.82
CA TYR A 119 -2.39 -13.94 21.11
C TYR A 119 -2.28 -15.24 21.89
N GLU A 120 -2.07 -15.17 23.20
CA GLU A 120 -1.91 -16.35 24.06
C GLU A 120 -3.11 -17.30 24.01
N ARG A 121 -4.32 -16.76 23.82
CA ARG A 121 -5.52 -17.58 23.65
C ARG A 121 -5.63 -18.09 22.22
N ALA A 122 -5.27 -17.29 21.22
CA ALA A 122 -5.40 -17.64 19.81
C ALA A 122 -4.27 -18.57 19.30
N LYS A 123 -3.10 -18.59 19.96
CA LYS A 123 -1.92 -19.31 19.48
C LYS A 123 -2.23 -20.78 19.22
N GLY A 124 -1.71 -21.29 18.11
CA GLY A 124 -1.99 -22.64 17.60
C GLY A 124 -3.29 -22.77 16.78
N ARG A 125 -4.17 -21.76 16.77
CA ARG A 125 -5.39 -21.73 15.95
C ARG A 125 -5.31 -20.78 14.76
N ILE A 126 -4.48 -19.75 14.85
CA ILE A 126 -4.28 -18.70 13.83
C ILE A 126 -3.77 -19.34 12.54
N ARG A 127 -4.53 -19.23 11.44
CA ARG A 127 -4.10 -19.69 10.11
C ARG A 127 -4.19 -18.55 9.10
N PRO A 128 -3.28 -18.47 8.11
CA PRO A 128 -3.38 -17.47 7.05
C PRO A 128 -4.75 -17.50 6.34
N ALA A 129 -5.36 -18.69 6.23
CA ALA A 129 -6.68 -18.93 5.62
C ALA A 129 -7.84 -18.16 6.25
N ASP A 130 -7.74 -17.83 7.53
CA ASP A 130 -8.80 -17.14 8.27
C ASP A 130 -8.85 -15.65 7.95
N TYR A 131 -7.80 -15.13 7.30
CA TYR A 131 -7.59 -13.71 7.06
C TYR A 131 -7.78 -13.31 5.61
N ARG A 132 -8.28 -12.09 5.40
CA ARG A 132 -8.27 -11.39 4.11
C ARG A 132 -7.51 -10.08 4.24
N CYS A 133 -6.82 -9.68 3.17
CA CYS A 133 -6.26 -8.34 3.12
C CYS A 133 -7.40 -7.32 2.92
N VAL A 134 -7.45 -6.32 3.78
CA VAL A 134 -8.47 -5.26 3.75
C VAL A 134 -7.89 -3.89 3.40
N TYR A 135 -6.57 -3.71 3.52
CA TYR A 135 -5.90 -2.45 3.26
C TYR A 135 -4.42 -2.65 2.93
N ARG A 136 -3.86 -1.80 2.07
CA ARG A 136 -2.42 -1.67 1.81
C ARG A 136 -2.00 -0.22 1.89
N GLY A 137 -0.76 0.02 2.29
CA GLY A 137 -0.19 1.36 2.27
C GLY A 137 1.32 1.33 2.11
N ASN A 138 1.86 2.36 1.47
CA ASN A 138 3.30 2.64 1.56
C ASN A 138 3.65 2.95 3.02
N LEU A 139 4.81 2.49 3.46
CA LEU A 139 5.34 2.74 4.78
C LEU A 139 6.38 3.87 4.65
N GLY A 140 6.06 5.04 5.19
CA GLY A 140 6.98 6.17 5.15
C GLY A 140 8.24 5.90 6.00
N PRO A 141 9.39 6.51 5.67
CA PRO A 141 10.60 6.38 6.47
C PRO A 141 10.36 6.68 7.95
N GLY A 142 10.85 5.80 8.83
CA GLY A 142 10.71 5.95 10.28
C GLY A 142 9.32 5.63 10.86
N THR A 143 8.34 5.25 10.04
CA THR A 143 7.01 4.84 10.53
C THR A 143 7.11 3.58 11.38
N THR A 144 6.51 3.61 12.57
CA THR A 144 6.51 2.49 13.52
C THR A 144 5.19 1.70 13.48
N LEU A 145 5.16 0.51 14.10
CA LEU A 145 3.91 -0.24 14.28
C LEU A 145 2.88 0.53 15.12
N GLU A 146 3.32 1.34 16.09
CA GLU A 146 2.43 2.17 16.90
C GLU A 146 1.80 3.31 16.09
N ASP A 147 2.53 3.89 15.13
CA ASP A 147 1.95 4.85 14.20
C ASP A 147 0.86 4.20 13.33
N LEU A 148 1.06 2.94 12.91
CA LEU A 148 0.04 2.17 12.21
C LEU A 148 -1.17 1.86 13.10
N ARG A 149 -0.96 1.53 14.39
CA ARG A 149 -2.04 1.36 15.36
C ARG A 149 -2.87 2.62 15.49
N LYS A 150 -2.22 3.77 15.72
CA LYS A 150 -2.88 5.06 15.83
C LYS A 150 -3.67 5.38 14.55
N LYS A 151 -3.07 5.17 13.38
CA LYS A 151 -3.69 5.42 12.08
C LYS A 151 -4.97 4.58 11.86
N HIS A 152 -4.92 3.29 12.19
CA HIS A 152 -6.02 2.35 11.88
C HIS A 152 -7.01 2.14 13.03
N GLY A 153 -6.71 2.65 14.23
CA GLY A 153 -7.62 2.66 15.37
C GLY A 153 -8.63 3.80 15.38
N MET A 154 -8.41 4.88 14.60
CA MET A 154 -9.28 6.06 14.57
C MET A 154 -10.59 5.85 13.80
N GLU A 155 -11.59 6.69 14.08
CA GLU A 155 -12.88 6.70 13.37
C GLU A 155 -12.69 7.12 11.90
N HIS A 156 -11.92 8.17 11.65
CA HIS A 156 -11.60 8.69 10.30
C HIS A 156 -10.44 7.95 9.61
N ARG A 157 -10.24 6.67 9.94
CA ARG A 157 -9.23 5.81 9.29
C ARG A 157 -9.50 5.66 7.79
N PRO A 158 -8.47 5.36 6.97
CA PRO A 158 -8.65 5.14 5.54
C PRO A 158 -9.32 3.79 5.23
N GLY A 159 -9.57 3.47 3.95
CA GLY A 159 -10.06 2.14 3.53
C GLY A 159 -11.58 1.96 3.49
N GLY A 160 -12.35 3.04 3.71
CA GLY A 160 -13.82 3.05 3.56
C GLY A 160 -14.57 2.07 4.48
N GLY A 161 -15.83 1.78 4.15
CA GLY A 161 -16.72 0.95 4.99
C GLY A 161 -16.33 -0.53 5.11
N THR A 162 -15.37 -1.01 4.32
CA THR A 162 -14.89 -2.40 4.38
C THR A 162 -13.80 -2.62 5.42
N LEU A 163 -13.15 -1.55 5.90
CA LEU A 163 -12.11 -1.62 6.92
C LEU A 163 -12.69 -1.43 8.32
N ARG A 164 -12.62 -2.46 9.16
CA ARG A 164 -12.92 -2.31 10.60
C ARG A 164 -11.77 -1.60 11.30
N ALA A 165 -12.06 -0.94 12.42
CA ALA A 165 -11.01 -0.40 13.28
C ALA A 165 -10.05 -1.52 13.66
N LEU A 166 -8.76 -1.18 13.76
CA LEU A 166 -7.74 -2.12 14.18
C LEU A 166 -8.10 -2.70 15.54
N CYS A 167 -8.11 -4.03 15.64
CA CYS A 167 -8.40 -4.71 16.90
C CYS A 167 -7.41 -5.85 17.17
N ASP A 168 -7.49 -6.37 18.39
CA ASP A 168 -6.88 -7.66 18.72
C ASP A 168 -7.26 -8.69 17.65
N SER A 169 -6.35 -9.61 17.31
CA SER A 169 -6.49 -10.61 16.25
C SER A 169 -6.29 -10.15 14.81
N ASP A 170 -6.23 -8.85 14.53
CA ASP A 170 -5.81 -8.38 13.21
C ASP A 170 -4.30 -8.63 12.98
N ILE A 171 -3.88 -8.73 11.72
CA ILE A 171 -2.46 -8.92 11.36
C ILE A 171 -1.95 -7.75 10.54
N LEU A 172 -0.81 -7.18 10.96
CA LEU A 172 -0.01 -6.27 10.16
C LEU A 172 1.10 -7.05 9.47
N LEU A 173 1.08 -7.11 8.14
CA LEU A 173 2.19 -7.62 7.33
C LEU A 173 3.02 -6.43 6.88
N VAL A 174 4.27 -6.34 7.34
CA VAL A 174 5.19 -5.24 7.02
C VAL A 174 6.29 -5.76 6.11
N ASN A 175 6.55 -5.04 5.02
CA ASN A 175 7.73 -5.20 4.19
C ASN A 175 8.59 -3.95 4.40
N GLN A 176 9.68 -4.08 5.16
CA GLN A 176 10.55 -2.96 5.52
C GLN A 176 12.00 -3.37 5.34
N SER A 177 12.77 -2.54 4.63
CA SER A 177 14.21 -2.78 4.37
C SER A 177 14.48 -4.16 3.78
N GLY A 178 13.58 -4.63 2.90
CA GLY A 178 13.66 -5.96 2.27
C GLY A 178 13.28 -7.15 3.16
N LYS A 179 12.97 -6.95 4.45
CA LYS A 179 12.43 -7.99 5.33
C LYS A 179 10.91 -7.94 5.34
N GLN A 180 10.27 -9.09 5.17
CA GLN A 180 8.85 -9.27 5.41
C GLN A 180 8.62 -9.87 6.81
N ALA A 181 7.76 -9.24 7.62
CA ALA A 181 7.37 -9.74 8.93
C ALA A 181 5.87 -9.56 9.15
N ALA A 182 5.24 -10.53 9.82
CA ALA A 182 3.83 -10.47 10.18
C ALA A 182 3.68 -10.29 11.69
N TYR A 183 2.81 -9.37 12.10
CA TYR A 183 2.58 -9.03 13.49
C TYR A 183 1.12 -9.21 13.85
N TYR A 184 0.85 -10.08 14.81
CA TYR A 184 -0.46 -10.17 15.45
C TYR A 184 -0.66 -8.97 16.36
N VAL A 185 -1.76 -8.26 16.16
CA VAL A 185 -2.11 -7.08 16.93
C VAL A 185 -2.74 -7.51 18.25
N GLU A 186 -2.24 -6.94 19.35
CA GLU A 186 -2.86 -6.96 20.66
C GLU A 186 -2.94 -5.53 21.20
N ALA A 187 -3.77 -5.27 22.22
CA ALA A 187 -4.03 -3.94 22.75
C ALA A 187 -2.74 -3.12 23.03
N GLU A 188 -1.73 -3.74 23.64
CA GLU A 188 -0.52 -3.05 24.13
C GLU A 188 0.78 -3.48 23.42
N LYS A 189 0.72 -4.45 22.51
CA LYS A 189 1.91 -4.99 21.86
C LYS A 189 1.61 -5.58 20.49
N PHE A 190 2.69 -5.95 19.81
CA PHE A 190 2.67 -6.67 18.54
C PHE A 190 3.45 -7.96 18.68
N GLN A 191 2.79 -9.09 18.49
CA GLN A 191 3.45 -10.38 18.52
C GLN A 191 3.91 -10.76 17.11
N GLU A 192 5.22 -10.81 16.89
CA GLU A 192 5.78 -11.31 15.62
C GLU A 192 5.38 -12.79 15.44
N LEU A 193 4.88 -13.10 14.24
CA LEU A 193 4.48 -14.42 13.79
C LEU A 193 5.62 -15.06 12.98
N PRO A 194 5.65 -16.40 12.85
CA PRO A 194 6.68 -17.08 12.08
C PRO A 194 6.77 -16.60 10.63
N ASP A 195 7.97 -16.58 10.05
CA ASP A 195 8.21 -16.21 8.65
C ASP A 195 7.35 -17.02 7.67
N SER A 196 7.11 -18.30 7.98
CA SER A 196 6.24 -19.18 7.20
C SER A 196 4.79 -18.68 7.13
N PHE A 197 4.30 -18.04 8.20
CA PHE A 197 2.99 -17.39 8.23
C PHE A 197 2.97 -16.15 7.34
N ALA A 198 3.99 -15.29 7.48
CA ALA A 198 4.14 -14.07 6.70
C ALA A 198 4.17 -14.36 5.19
N ALA A 199 4.92 -15.38 4.77
CA ALA A 199 5.04 -15.78 3.37
C ALA A 199 3.74 -16.35 2.76
N GLN A 200 2.84 -16.92 3.58
CA GLN A 200 1.59 -17.53 3.12
C GLN A 200 0.43 -16.53 2.99
N LEU A 201 0.40 -15.46 3.79
CA LEU A 201 -0.68 -14.47 3.80
C LEU A 201 -0.99 -13.89 2.40
N PRO A 202 -0.01 -13.43 1.60
CA PRO A 202 -0.30 -12.83 0.29
C PRO A 202 -0.84 -13.83 -0.75
N GLN A 203 -0.63 -15.14 -0.54
CA GLN A 203 -0.96 -16.16 -1.53
C GLN A 203 -2.46 -16.50 -1.58
N GLN A 204 -3.21 -16.05 -0.57
CA GLN A 204 -4.66 -16.25 -0.39
C GLN A 204 -5.53 -15.71 -1.54
N ASN A 205 -5.04 -14.72 -2.28
CA ASN A 205 -5.83 -13.98 -3.28
C ASN A 205 -5.59 -14.45 -4.73
N LYS A 206 -4.80 -15.50 -4.96
CA LYS A 206 -4.62 -16.04 -6.31
C LYS A 206 -5.92 -16.73 -6.73
N PRO A 207 -6.58 -16.34 -7.84
CA PRO A 207 -7.67 -17.13 -8.37
C PRO A 207 -7.16 -18.55 -8.63
N GLU A 208 -7.92 -19.55 -8.18
CA GLU A 208 -7.65 -20.94 -8.52
C GLU A 208 -7.50 -21.01 -10.05
N LYS A 209 -6.37 -21.56 -10.53
CA LYS A 209 -6.19 -21.85 -11.95
C LYS A 209 -7.19 -22.96 -12.31
N ASN A 210 -8.43 -22.59 -12.64
CA ASN A 210 -9.38 -23.52 -13.23
C ASN A 210 -8.82 -23.97 -14.58
N LYS A 211 -8.24 -25.17 -14.59
CA LYS A 211 -7.92 -25.92 -15.80
C LYS A 211 -9.22 -26.38 -16.45
N HIS A 212 -9.92 -25.48 -17.13
CA HIS A 212 -10.88 -25.91 -18.14
C HIS A 212 -10.16 -25.93 -19.48
N LYS A 213 -9.68 -27.13 -19.85
CA LYS A 213 -9.48 -27.50 -21.24
C LYS A 213 -10.85 -27.38 -21.91
N HIS A 214 -11.06 -26.32 -22.69
CA HIS A 214 -12.09 -26.38 -23.71
C HIS A 214 -11.48 -27.15 -24.90
N GLU A 215 -11.81 -28.44 -24.96
CA GLU A 215 -11.86 -29.15 -26.22
C GLU A 215 -12.90 -28.45 -27.09
N PHE A 216 -12.45 -27.84 -28.17
CA PHE A 216 -13.34 -27.44 -29.25
C PHE A 216 -13.71 -28.71 -30.01
N GLU A 217 -14.93 -29.20 -29.79
CA GLU A 217 -15.61 -30.06 -30.74
C GLU A 217 -16.63 -29.26 -31.55
N ARG A 218 -16.46 -29.37 -32.87
CA ARG A 218 -17.31 -29.01 -34.02
C ARG A 218 -17.10 -27.64 -34.66
#